data_AF-J9E4Q3-F1
#
_entry.id   AF-J9E4Q3-F1
#
_cell.length_a   1.000
_cell.length_b   1.000
_cell.length_c   1.000
_cell.angle_alpha   90.00
_cell.angle_beta   90.00
_cell.angle_gamma   90.00
#
_symmetry.space_group_name_H-M   'P 1'
#
loop_
_entity.id
_entity.type
_entity.pdbx_description
1 polymer ?
#
loop_
_entity_poly.entity_id
_entity_poly.type
_entity_poly.pdbx_seq_one_letter_code
_entity_poly.pdbx_strand_id
1 'polypeptide(L)'
;CVAACKYQQGQYQLQFARDQQYVHLQLTYLQYPAGTNTWTGVAFGQSMNDGLDFISVRVLDNKVLVSDEFVQGFRQPKLDDRQN
;
A
#
# COMPACT_ATOMS: atom_id res chain seq x y z
N CYS A 1 -1.39 -16.14 -18.62
CA CYS A 1 -1.34 -15.08 -17.60
C CYS A 1 -2.37 -14.01 -17.94
N VAL A 2 -3.22 -13.63 -16.98
CA VAL A 2 -4.15 -12.51 -17.14
C VAL A 2 -3.32 -11.22 -17.24
N ALA A 3 -3.70 -10.30 -18.13
CA ALA A 3 -2.98 -9.05 -18.33
C ALA A 3 -2.89 -8.26 -17.01
N ALA A 4 -1.69 -7.79 -16.66
CA ALA A 4 -1.49 -6.95 -15.49
C ALA A 4 -2.18 -5.60 -15.71
N CYS A 5 -3.06 -5.21 -14.78
CA CYS A 5 -3.66 -3.90 -14.77
C CYS A 5 -2.66 -2.90 -14.18
N LYS A 6 -2.65 -1.68 -14.74
CA LYS A 6 -1.79 -0.59 -14.28
C LYS A 6 -2.64 0.63 -13.96
N TYR A 7 -2.46 1.17 -12.76
CA TYR A 7 -2.97 2.46 -12.34
C TYR A 7 -1.79 3.38 -12.02
N GLN A 8 -1.83 4.62 -12.49
CA GLN A 8 -0.77 5.60 -12.25
C GLN A 8 -1.39 6.93 -11.85
N GLN A 9 -0.92 7.48 -10.73
CA GLN A 9 -1.36 8.76 -10.21
C GLN A 9 -0.15 9.54 -9.69
N GLY A 10 0.19 10.62 -10.38
CA GLY A 10 1.41 11.39 -10.08
C GLY A 10 2.66 10.50 -10.16
N GLN A 11 3.39 10.44 -9.04
CA GLN A 11 4.62 9.66 -8.89
C GLN A 11 4.38 8.21 -8.48
N TYR A 12 3.14 7.80 -8.25
CA TYR A 12 2.82 6.45 -7.81
C TYR A 12 2.28 5.62 -8.97
N GLN A 13 2.80 4.40 -9.10
CA GLN A 13 2.32 3.40 -10.04
C GLN A 13 1.95 2.13 -9.26
N LEU A 14 0.70 1.71 -9.38
CA LEU A 14 0.22 0.42 -8.88
C LEU A 14 0.01 -0.52 -10.07
N GLN A 15 0.69 -1.66 -10.04
CA GLN A 15 0.43 -2.77 -10.94
C GLN A 15 -0.21 -3.90 -10.15
N PHE A 16 -1.24 -4.51 -10.71
CA PHE A 16 -1.92 -5.61 -10.07
C PHE A 16 -2.31 -6.69 -11.08
N ALA A 17 -2.15 -7.93 -10.65
CA ALA A 17 -2.57 -9.10 -11.40
C ALA A 17 -3.16 -10.12 -10.43
N ARG A 18 -4.00 -11.00 -10.94
CA ARG A 18 -4.59 -12.09 -10.16
C ARG A 18 -4.28 -13.41 -10.84
N ASP A 19 -3.87 -14.40 -10.07
CA ASP A 19 -3.85 -15.79 -10.49
C ASP A 19 -5.01 -16.57 -9.82
N GLN A 20 -4.98 -17.90 -9.87
CA GLN A 20 -6.06 -18.73 -9.32
C GLN A 20 -6.21 -18.59 -7.80
N GLN A 21 -5.15 -18.25 -7.08
CA GLN A 21 -5.06 -18.32 -5.63
C GLN A 21 -4.66 -16.98 -4.97
N TYR A 22 -3.94 -16.12 -5.67
CA TYR A 22 -3.35 -14.91 -5.12
C TYR A 22 -3.60 -13.66 -5.97
N VAL A 23 -3.59 -12.52 -5.29
CA VAL A 23 -3.51 -11.19 -5.92
C VAL A 23 -2.08 -10.69 -5.75
N HIS A 24 -1.43 -10.40 -6.87
CA HIS A 24 -0.09 -9.85 -6.92
C HIS A 24 -0.18 -8.34 -7.05
N LEU A 25 0.47 -7.63 -6.14
CA LEU A 25 0.47 -6.17 -6.07
C LEU A 25 1.91 -5.67 -6.15
N GLN A 26 2.16 -4.71 -7.02
CA GLN A 26 3.44 -4.02 -7.10
C GLN A 26 3.19 -2.51 -7.07
N LEU A 27 3.51 -1.89 -5.94
CA LEU A 27 3.52 -0.44 -5.79
C LEU A 27 4.94 0.09 -6.12
N THR A 28 5.02 1.08 -6.99
CA THR A 28 6.27 1.75 -7.38
C THR A 28 6.14 3.24 -7.14
N TYR A 29 7.04 3.81 -6.34
CA TYR A 29 7.17 5.24 -6.15
C TYR A 29 8.31 5.78 -7.02
N LEU A 30 7.94 6.47 -8.10
CA LEU A 30 8.85 7.08 -9.05
C LEU A 30 9.41 8.40 -8.49
N GLN A 31 10.65 8.74 -8.87
CA GLN A 31 11.28 10.02 -8.54
C GLN A 31 11.27 10.35 -7.03
N TYR A 32 11.45 9.33 -6.18
CA TYR A 32 11.50 9.52 -4.73
C TYR A 32 12.57 10.58 -4.37
N PRO A 33 12.21 11.68 -3.69
CA PRO A 33 13.16 12.70 -3.29
C PRO A 33 14.04 12.16 -2.15
N ALA A 34 15.31 11.94 -2.46
CA ALA A 34 16.29 11.44 -1.50
C ALA A 34 16.35 12.34 -0.25
N GLY A 35 16.45 11.72 0.94
CA GLY A 35 16.53 12.43 2.21
C GLY A 35 15.21 13.01 2.73
N THR A 36 14.06 12.68 2.11
CA THR A 36 12.75 13.15 2.60
C THR A 36 11.98 12.03 3.29
N ASN A 37 11.57 12.27 4.54
CA ASN A 37 10.67 11.37 5.24
C ASN A 37 9.27 11.44 4.62
N THR A 38 8.76 10.31 4.17
CA THR A 38 7.46 10.24 3.50
C THR A 38 6.80 8.90 3.74
N TRP A 39 5.51 8.81 3.44
CA TRP A 39 4.78 7.56 3.49
C TRP A 39 3.83 7.49 2.30
N THR A 40 3.59 6.27 1.86
CA THR A 40 2.58 5.90 0.88
C THR A 40 1.99 4.56 1.31
N GLY A 41 1.01 4.04 0.59
CA GLY A 41 0.48 2.72 0.87
C GLY A 41 -0.68 2.36 -0.02
N VAL A 42 -1.14 1.12 0.11
CA VAL A 42 -2.31 0.61 -0.60
C VAL A 42 -3.30 0.12 0.44
N ALA A 43 -4.53 0.61 0.36
CA ALA A 43 -5.62 0.18 1.22
C ALA A 43 -6.65 -0.63 0.42
N PHE A 44 -7.15 -1.71 1.03
CA PHE A 44 -8.19 -2.58 0.52
C PHE A 44 -9.40 -2.51 1.46
N GLY A 45 -10.56 -2.27 0.88
CA GLY A 45 -11.83 -2.26 1.61
C GLY A 45 -12.84 -1.32 0.97
N GLN A 46 -14.03 -1.26 1.57
CA GLN A 46 -15.14 -0.47 1.03
C GLN A 46 -15.01 1.01 1.42
N SER A 47 -14.70 1.28 2.69
CA SER A 47 -14.57 2.64 3.20
C SER A 47 -13.81 2.66 4.52
N MET A 48 -13.33 3.84 4.92
CA MET A 48 -12.79 4.04 6.27
C MET A 48 -13.82 3.79 7.38
N ASN A 49 -15.14 3.86 7.11
CA ASN A 49 -16.16 3.57 8.11
C ASN A 49 -16.26 2.06 8.38
N ASP A 50 -16.20 1.27 7.31
CA ASP A 50 -16.32 -0.19 7.36
C ASP A 50 -15.02 -0.85 7.83
N GLY A 51 -13.90 -0.16 7.64
CA GLY A 51 -12.56 -0.68 7.89
C GLY A 51 -11.82 -0.92 6.58
N LEU A 52 -10.55 -0.56 6.56
CA LEU A 52 -9.64 -0.84 5.47
C LEU A 52 -8.45 -1.62 6.01
N ASP A 53 -8.08 -2.65 5.27
CA ASP A 53 -6.80 -3.30 5.37
C ASP A 53 -5.77 -2.47 4.59
N PHE A 54 -4.64 -2.11 5.19
CA PHE A 54 -3.76 -1.05 4.71
C PHE A 54 -2.29 -1.43 4.85
N ILE A 55 -1.66 -1.66 3.69
CA ILE A 55 -0.22 -1.85 3.62
C ILE A 55 0.44 -0.47 3.54
N SER A 56 1.09 -0.06 4.63
CA SER A 56 1.85 1.18 4.74
C SER A 56 3.29 0.99 4.30
N VAL A 57 3.79 1.89 3.45
CA VAL A 57 5.19 1.97 3.04
C VAL A 57 5.73 3.32 3.48
N ARG A 58 6.61 3.32 4.48
CA ARG A 58 7.22 4.52 5.05
C ARG A 58 8.68 4.57 4.63
N VAL A 59 9.13 5.71 4.14
CA VAL A 59 10.56 5.97 3.94
C VAL A 59 11.01 6.94 5.00
N LEU A 60 11.86 6.46 5.91
CA LEU A 60 12.41 7.22 7.03
C LEU A 60 13.92 7.13 6.99
N ASP A 61 14.61 8.28 6.90
CA ASP A 61 16.07 8.34 6.86
C ASP A 61 16.70 7.42 5.80
N ASN A 62 16.13 7.44 4.58
CA ASN A 62 16.49 6.57 3.45
C ASN A 62 16.29 5.06 3.70
N LYS A 63 15.57 4.67 4.76
CA LYS A 63 15.15 3.29 4.99
C LYS A 63 13.69 3.11 4.62
N VAL A 64 13.40 2.05 3.89
CA VAL A 64 12.03 1.66 3.56
C VAL A 64 11.53 0.70 4.64
N LEU A 65 10.39 1.04 5.23
CA LEU A 65 9.65 0.23 6.19
C LEU A 65 8.31 -0.10 5.57
N VAL A 66 7.95 -1.38 5.61
CA VAL A 66 6.65 -1.88 5.14
C VAL A 66 5.93 -2.50 6.33
N SER A 67 4.72 -2.03 6.62
CA SER A 67 3.87 -2.54 7.68
C SER A 67 2.48 -2.84 7.13
N ASP A 68 1.88 -3.88 7.68
CA ASP A 68 0.47 -4.21 7.46
C ASP A 68 -0.35 -3.62 8.61
N GLU A 69 -1.38 -2.84 8.28
CA GLU A 69 -2.12 -2.01 9.23
C GLU A 69 -3.61 -2.06 8.93
N PHE A 70 -4.45 -2.07 9.98
CA PHE A 70 -5.89 -1.94 9.84
C PHE A 70 -6.35 -0.55 10.29
N VAL A 71 -7.22 0.10 9.49
CA VAL A 71 -7.77 1.43 9.80
C VAL A 71 -9.29 1.44 9.76
N GLN A 72 -9.92 1.98 10.81
CA GLN A 72 -11.37 2.17 10.88
C GLN A 72 -11.72 3.47 11.60
N GLY A 73 -12.72 4.19 11.08
CA GLY A 73 -13.34 5.36 11.69
C GLY A 73 -12.49 6.63 11.63
N PHE A 74 -11.72 6.85 10.57
CA PHE A 74 -10.82 8.01 10.40
C PHE A 74 -9.81 8.17 11.55
N ARG A 75 -9.36 7.06 12.12
CA ARG A 75 -8.37 7.03 13.21
C ARG A 75 -7.00 6.63 12.68
N GLN A 76 -5.98 6.77 13.53
CA GLN A 76 -4.65 6.25 13.21
C GLN A 76 -4.75 4.74 12.93
N PRO A 77 -4.14 4.24 11.83
CA PRO A 77 -4.07 2.82 11.56
C PRO A 77 -3.36 2.09 12.71
N LYS A 78 -3.82 0.88 12.99
CA LYS A 78 -3.19 -0.01 13.98
C LYS A 78 -2.43 -1.08 13.23
N LEU A 79 -1.21 -1.40 13.65
CA LEU A 79 -0.51 -2.59 13.16
C LEU A 79 -1.42 -3.80 13.33
N ASP A 80 -1.63 -4.55 12.25
CA ASP A 80 -2.30 -5.84 12.35
C ASP A 80 -1.28 -6.86 12.86
N ASP A 81 -1.59 -7.51 13.97
CA ASP A 81 -0.76 -8.56 14.55
C ASP A 81 -0.82 -9.88 13.73
N ARG A 82 -1.67 -9.95 12.70
CA ARG A 82 -1.79 -11.08 11.77
C ARG A 82 -1.63 -10.66 10.31
N GLN A 83 -0.40 -10.70 9.81
CA GLN A 83 -0.11 -10.56 8.37
C GLN A 83 -0.59 -11.81 7.62
N ASN A 84 -1.69 -11.72 6.87
CA ASN A 84 -2.19 -12.81 6.01
C ASN A 84 -2.68 -12.27 4.66
#